data_AF-A0A955KFI9-F1
#
_entry.id   AF-A0A955KFI9-F1
#
_cell.length_a   1.000
_cell.length_b   1.000
_cell.length_c   1.000
_cell.angle_alpha   90.00
_cell.angle_beta   90.00
_cell.angle_gamma   90.00
#
_symmetry.space_group_name_H-M   'P 1'
#
loop_
_entity.id
_entity.type
_entity.pdbx_description
1 polymer ?
#
loop_
_entity_poly.entity_id
_entity_poly.type
_entity_poly.pdbx_seq_one_letter_code
_entity_poly.pdbx_strand_id
1 'polypeptide(L)' 'AAIMGKKDELRGLKENVIVGRLVPAGTGLSFHNSRKKQDNVSDFMSLMEEKSESDEQII' A
#
# COMPACT_ATOMS: atom_id res chain seq x y z
N ALA A 1 -17.98 -6.72 -10.11
CA ALA A 1 -17.58 -6.48 -8.71
C ALA A 1 -18.27 -7.46 -7.76
N ALA A 2 -19.61 -7.41 -7.60
CA ALA A 2 -20.35 -8.25 -6.64
C ALA A 2 -20.19 -9.77 -6.85
N ILE A 3 -20.20 -10.25 -8.11
CA ILE A 3 -20.07 -11.69 -8.42
C ILE A 3 -18.62 -12.18 -8.34
N MET A 4 -17.64 -11.28 -8.56
CA MET A 4 -16.20 -11.62 -8.58
C MET A 4 -15.49 -11.29 -7.27
N GLY A 5 -16.17 -10.73 -6.27
CA GLY A 5 -15.59 -10.30 -4.99
C GLY A 5 -14.40 -9.34 -5.12
N LYS A 6 -14.25 -8.65 -6.26
CA LYS A 6 -13.03 -7.86 -6.54
C LYS A 6 -12.93 -6.70 -5.54
N LYS A 7 -11.90 -6.74 -4.71
CA LYS A 7 -11.55 -5.65 -3.80
C LYS A 7 -11.01 -4.46 -4.62
N ASP A 8 -11.45 -3.27 -4.26
CA ASP A 8 -10.92 -2.04 -4.83
C ASP A 8 -9.81 -1.48 -3.93
N GLU A 9 -8.73 -1.03 -4.57
CA GLU A 9 -7.54 -0.54 -3.87
C GLU A 9 -7.49 0.99 -3.81
N LEU A 10 -8.45 1.70 -4.42
CA LEU A 10 -8.62 3.15 -4.23
C LEU A 10 -7.38 3.95 -4.64
N ARG A 11 -6.77 3.59 -5.77
CA ARG A 11 -5.51 4.19 -6.25
C ARG A 11 -5.71 5.35 -7.22
N GLY A 12 -6.91 5.49 -7.78
CA GLY A 12 -7.26 6.38 -8.88
C GLY A 12 -8.09 7.60 -8.46
N LEU A 13 -8.25 8.54 -9.38
CA LEU A 13 -8.95 9.80 -9.13
C LEU A 13 -10.44 9.59 -8.86
N LYS A 14 -11.13 8.92 -9.80
CA LYS A 14 -12.58 8.78 -9.79
C LYS A 14 -13.10 8.06 -8.54
N GLU A 15 -12.49 6.93 -8.22
CA GLU A 15 -12.89 6.11 -7.07
C GLU A 15 -12.72 6.86 -5.74
N ASN A 16 -11.62 7.61 -5.58
CA ASN A 16 -11.39 8.42 -4.38
C ASN A 16 -12.40 9.58 -4.26
N VAL A 17 -12.78 10.20 -5.37
CA VAL A 17 -13.85 11.23 -5.39
C VAL A 17 -15.18 10.62 -4.94
N ILE A 18 -15.56 9.45 -5.47
CA ILE A 18 -16.85 8.81 -5.18
C ILE A 18 -16.98 8.46 -3.69
N VAL A 19 -15.89 8.03 -3.05
CA VAL A 19 -15.88 7.59 -1.65
C VAL A 19 -15.47 8.69 -0.66
N GLY A 20 -15.22 9.92 -1.13
CA GLY A 20 -14.88 11.07 -0.28
C GLY A 20 -13.47 11.03 0.33
N ARG A 21 -12.53 10.32 -0.31
CA ARG A 21 -11.11 10.30 0.10
C ARG A 21 -10.33 11.35 -0.68
N LEU A 22 -9.18 11.76 -0.13
CA LEU A 22 -8.25 12.64 -0.82
C LEU A 22 -7.85 12.00 -2.16
N VAL A 23 -7.76 12.81 -3.21
CA VAL A 23 -7.42 12.33 -4.55
C VAL A 23 -5.91 12.29 -4.77
N PRO A 24 -5.38 11.40 -5.63
CA PRO A 24 -3.95 11.33 -5.95
C PRO A 24 -3.53 12.43 -6.95
N ALA A 25 -3.88 13.69 -6.68
CA ALA A 25 -3.59 14.83 -7.54
C ALA A 25 -3.39 16.10 -6.70
N GLY A 26 -2.61 17.06 -7.22
CA GLY A 26 -2.38 18.35 -6.56
C GLY A 26 -1.88 18.22 -5.12
N THR A 27 -2.53 18.91 -4.19
CA THR A 27 -2.24 18.84 -2.74
C THR A 27 -2.41 17.43 -2.16
N GLY A 28 -3.22 16.59 -2.81
CA GLY A 28 -3.41 15.20 -2.42
C GLY A 28 -2.22 14.29 -2.71
N LEU A 29 -1.26 14.68 -3.56
CA LEU A 29 -0.09 13.86 -3.88
C LEU A 29 0.83 13.61 -2.68
N SER A 30 1.02 14.60 -1.81
CA SER A 30 1.89 14.44 -0.63
C SER A 30 1.41 13.29 0.27
N PHE A 31 0.11 13.24 0.53
CA PHE A 31 -0.50 12.17 1.32
C PHE A 31 -0.36 10.79 0.67
N HIS A 32 -0.60 10.69 -0.64
CA HIS A 32 -0.47 9.42 -1.36
C HIS A 32 0.98 8.95 -1.47
N ASN A 33 1.92 9.89 -1.63
CA ASN A 33 3.35 9.58 -1.67
C ASN A 33 3.86 9.09 -0.31
N SER A 34 3.43 9.72 0.78
CA SER A 34 3.77 9.27 2.14
C SER A 34 3.23 7.88 2.42
N ARG A 35 1.98 7.58 2.03
CA ARG A 35 1.40 6.24 2.14
C ARG A 35 2.17 5.22 1.32
N LYS A 36 2.43 5.49 0.04
CA LYS A 36 3.26 4.60 -0.79
C LYS A 36 4.63 4.34 -0.17
N LYS A 37 5.26 5.36 0.40
CA LYS A 37 6.56 5.20 1.07
C LYS A 37 6.44 4.30 2.31
N GLN A 38 5.38 4.45 3.10
CA GLN A 38 5.11 3.58 4.25
C GLN A 38 4.85 2.14 3.81
N ASP A 39 4.09 1.92 2.74
CA ASP A 39 3.84 0.58 2.20
C ASP A 39 5.15 -0.08 1.77
N ASN A 40 6.01 0.61 1.02
CA ASN A 40 7.32 0.09 0.62
C ASN A 40 8.25 -0.19 1.80
N VAL A 41 8.22 0.66 2.84
CA VAL A 41 9.02 0.44 4.05
C VAL A 41 8.50 -0.76 4.82
N SER A 42 7.18 -0.93 4.91
CA SER A 42 6.55 -2.10 5.54
C SER A 42 6.94 -3.38 4.81
N ASP A 43 6.83 -3.40 3.48
CA ASP A 43 7.19 -4.55 2.64
C ASP A 43 8.68 -4.89 2.79
N PHE A 44 9.55 -3.87 2.82
CA PHE A 44 10.98 -4.04 3.02
C PHE A 44 11.31 -4.57 4.43
N MET A 45 10.61 -4.09 5.46
CA MET A 45 10.81 -4.54 6.84
C MET A 45 10.40 -6.00 7.01
N SER A 46 9.27 -6.41 6.44
CA SER A 46 8.83 -7.82 6.51
C SER A 46 9.82 -8.77 5.83
N LEU A 47 10.42 -8.34 4.71
CA LEU A 47 11.45 -9.13 4.01
C LEU A 47 12.76 -9.24 4.82
N MET A 48 13.11 -8.19 5.57
CA MET A 48 14.28 -8.25 6.46
C MET A 48 14.06 -9.20 7.62
N GLU A 49 12.87 -9.19 8.22
CA GLU A 49 12.49 -10.06 9.33
C GLU A 49 12.51 -11.54 8.90
N GLU A 50 11.93 -11.85 7.73
CA GLU A 50 11.94 -13.21 7.15
C GLU A 50 13.38 -13.67 6.81
N LYS A 51 14.23 -12.76 6.32
CA LYS A 51 15.64 -13.07 6.05
C LYS A 51 16.42 -13.34 7.33
N SER A 52 16.23 -12.56 8.39
CA SER A 52 16.89 -12.79 9.68
C SER A 52 16.49 -14.13 10.29
N GLU A 53 15.22 -14.51 10.23
CA GLU A 53 14.75 -15.81 10.72
C GLU A 53 15.34 -16.97 9.93
N SER A 54 15.54 -16.80 8.61
CA SER A 54 16.17 -17.83 7.77
C SER A 54 17.67 -17.98 8.05
N ASP A 55 18.37 -16.87 8.31
CA ASP A 55 19.80 -16.86 8.62
C ASP A 55 20.06 -17.48 10.02
N GLU A 56 19.13 -17.35 10.97
CA GLU A 56 19.18 -17.99 12.30
C GLU A 56 18.94 -19.51 12.27
N GLN A 57 18.18 -20.03 11.31
CA GLN A 57 17.89 -21.48 11.18
C GLN A 57 19.02 -22.29 10.55
N ILE A 58 20.06 -21.65 10.02
CA ILE A 58 21.17 -22.30 9.29
C ILE A 58 22.37 -22.61 10.21
N ILE A 59 22.32 -22.26 11.50
CA ILE A 59 23.35 -22.57 12.52
C ILE A 59 22.95 -23.79 13.34
#